data_AF-A0A6J3KGP5-F1
#
_entry.id   AF-A0A6J3KGP5-F1
#
_cell.length_a   1.000
_cell.length_b   1.000
_cell.length_c   1.000
_cell.angle_alpha   90.00
_cell.angle_beta   90.00
_cell.angle_gamma   90.00
#
_symmetry.space_group_name_H-M   'P 1'
#
loop_
_entity.id
_entity.type
_entity.pdbx_description
1 polymer ?
#
loop_
_entity_poly.entity_id
_entity_poly.type
_entity_poly.pdbx_seq_one_letter_code
_entity_poly.pdbx_strand_id
1 'polypeptide(L)'
;MLKILKEYKVTFFLFLPISFLFAIDGSAILKELGEKQYQMIKAKSSLSQHGICWQTVINAIKVSCDKLNDQEHALIALKLTNCFLDDSGHKTYDCHLIDAENQRRKCINNMSDRAFSVYNEFYVHTTHMCFYLNYEAWRAETDNTIKQLYQVSTRMREQLLEASEIQGNMLESQKQSLQMQNKLLSHGKELGSVLKSSSESVNNLVRDFKESAKDQRELLFQIFSYVRTFQNWIVGEVSWFQSIIYYTISCVLSAAFSSSKRTADARITLFTILSLNVIVERMLVQYYDNVYHSIDNKDSLVSTTWMYRKIALTLCAITLICTYYYYRDEQVENYKALKRIEHQLSTIQETTSISTKHPVRYCTRLSVKRLQAQADRQTSTEALL
;
A
#
# COMPACT_ATOMS: atom_id res chain seq x y z
N MET A 1 58.35 -28.81 -62.79
CA MET A 1 57.13 -29.38 -62.18
C MET A 1 55.95 -29.51 -63.15
N LEU A 2 55.49 -28.45 -63.84
CA LEU A 2 54.22 -28.49 -64.59
C LEU A 2 54.08 -29.55 -65.70
N LYS A 3 55.17 -29.97 -66.37
CA LYS A 3 55.13 -31.03 -67.40
C LYS A 3 54.89 -32.43 -66.81
N ILE A 4 55.49 -32.74 -65.65
CA ILE A 4 55.40 -34.05 -65.01
C ILE A 4 53.95 -34.34 -64.56
N LEU A 5 53.24 -33.33 -64.06
CA LEU A 5 51.81 -33.45 -63.73
C LEU A 5 50.93 -33.73 -64.95
N LYS A 6 51.33 -33.33 -66.16
CA LYS A 6 50.52 -33.50 -67.37
C LYS A 6 50.61 -34.91 -67.92
N GLU A 7 51.79 -35.53 -67.91
CA GLU A 7 51.95 -36.94 -68.32
C GLU A 7 51.24 -37.89 -67.36
N TYR A 8 51.42 -37.72 -66.04
CA TYR A 8 50.74 -38.52 -65.02
C TYR A 8 49.21 -38.48 -65.14
N LYS A 9 48.65 -37.33 -65.55
CA LYS A 9 47.20 -37.16 -65.73
C LYS A 9 46.68 -37.84 -67.00
N VAL A 10 47.52 -37.98 -68.03
CA VAL A 10 47.17 -38.68 -69.29
C VAL A 10 47.26 -40.20 -69.12
N THR A 11 48.30 -40.72 -68.47
CA THR A 11 48.37 -42.17 -68.15
C THR A 11 47.25 -42.59 -67.21
N PHE A 12 46.94 -41.80 -66.17
CA PHE A 12 45.81 -42.11 -65.27
C PHE A 12 44.46 -42.15 -66.01
N PHE A 13 44.23 -41.26 -66.99
CA PHE A 13 42.99 -41.26 -67.80
C PHE A 13 42.92 -42.42 -68.81
N LEU A 14 44.05 -42.96 -69.26
CA LEU A 14 44.11 -44.11 -70.18
C LEU A 14 43.93 -45.46 -69.47
N PHE A 15 44.32 -45.57 -68.19
CA PHE A 15 44.12 -46.78 -67.39
C PHE A 15 42.73 -46.88 -66.74
N LEU A 16 42.03 -45.77 -66.52
CA LEU A 16 40.69 -45.77 -65.89
C LEU A 16 39.58 -46.52 -66.67
N PRO A 17 39.44 -46.40 -68.01
CA PRO A 17 38.32 -47.01 -68.73
C PRO A 17 38.49 -48.52 -68.97
N ILE A 18 39.72 -49.03 -69.00
CA ILE A 18 40.00 -50.45 -69.30
C ILE A 18 39.49 -51.35 -68.15
N SER A 19 39.73 -50.93 -66.90
CA SER A 19 39.31 -51.65 -65.70
C SER A 19 37.78 -51.73 -65.54
N PHE A 20 37.04 -50.74 -66.07
CA PHE A 20 35.58 -50.67 -65.95
C PHE A 20 34.84 -51.44 -67.06
N LEU A 21 35.49 -51.70 -68.20
CA LEU A 21 34.91 -52.42 -69.34
C LEU A 21 35.13 -53.94 -69.28
N PHE A 22 36.13 -54.42 -68.54
CA PHE A 22 36.42 -55.86 -68.38
C PHE A 22 35.90 -56.47 -67.08
N ALA A 23 35.13 -55.73 -66.28
CA ALA A 23 34.27 -56.30 -65.24
C ALA A 23 33.04 -56.98 -65.88
N ILE A 24 33.28 -58.02 -66.68
CA ILE A 24 32.24 -59.02 -66.95
C ILE A 24 31.95 -59.65 -65.60
N ASP A 25 30.77 -59.31 -65.06
CA ASP A 25 30.41 -59.66 -63.70
C ASP A 25 30.22 -61.17 -63.58
N GLY A 26 31.29 -61.89 -63.20
CA GLY A 26 31.28 -63.34 -63.08
C GLY A 26 30.17 -63.84 -62.15
N SER A 27 29.76 -63.01 -61.17
CA SER A 27 28.62 -63.30 -60.30
C SER A 27 27.31 -63.44 -61.09
N ALA A 28 27.08 -62.63 -62.12
CA ALA A 28 25.89 -62.70 -62.97
C ALA A 28 25.86 -63.98 -63.81
N ILE A 29 27.01 -64.40 -64.36
CA ILE A 29 27.13 -65.65 -65.13
C ILE A 29 26.93 -66.87 -64.21
N LEU A 30 27.55 -66.87 -63.02
CA LEU A 30 27.35 -67.94 -62.03
C LEU A 30 25.89 -68.03 -61.56
N LYS A 31 25.22 -66.89 -61.38
CA LYS A 31 23.79 -66.83 -61.05
C LYS A 31 22.94 -67.44 -62.16
N GLU A 32 23.13 -67.02 -63.41
CA GLU A 32 22.32 -67.49 -64.55
C GLU A 32 22.48 -69.00 -64.77
N LEU A 33 23.70 -69.52 -64.63
CA LEU A 33 23.97 -70.95 -64.70
C LEU A 33 23.30 -71.71 -63.54
N GLY A 34 23.43 -71.20 -62.31
CA GLY A 34 22.80 -71.76 -61.11
C GLY A 34 21.28 -71.79 -61.19
N GLU A 35 20.68 -70.72 -61.70
CA GLU A 35 19.24 -70.60 -61.93
C GLU A 35 18.74 -71.70 -62.87
N LYS A 36 19.37 -71.85 -64.05
CA LYS A 36 19.00 -72.86 -65.04
C LYS A 36 19.04 -74.28 -64.45
N GLN A 37 20.13 -74.62 -63.77
CA GLN A 37 20.31 -75.95 -63.17
C GLN A 37 19.30 -76.22 -62.04
N TYR A 38 19.07 -75.23 -61.17
CA TYR A 38 18.11 -75.34 -60.08
C TYR A 38 16.67 -75.51 -60.59
N GLN A 39 16.26 -74.74 -61.62
CA GLN A 39 14.91 -74.87 -62.20
C GLN A 39 14.71 -76.23 -62.90
N MET A 40 15.74 -76.79 -63.56
CA MET A 40 15.66 -78.13 -64.15
C MET A 40 15.41 -79.22 -63.10
N ILE A 41 16.13 -79.19 -61.99
CA ILE A 41 15.96 -80.19 -60.91
C ILE A 41 14.63 -79.98 -60.17
N LYS A 42 14.21 -78.71 -59.96
CA LYS A 42 12.90 -78.36 -59.39
C LYS A 42 11.73 -78.79 -60.29
N ALA A 43 11.89 -78.77 -61.61
CA ALA A 43 10.89 -79.32 -62.53
C ALA A 43 10.79 -80.85 -62.37
N LYS A 44 11.94 -81.56 -62.33
CA LYS A 44 11.97 -83.01 -62.05
C LYS A 44 11.35 -83.37 -60.70
N SER A 45 11.53 -82.56 -59.67
CA SER A 45 10.95 -82.81 -58.34
C SER A 45 9.42 -82.66 -58.31
N SER A 46 8.81 -82.02 -59.30
CA SER A 46 7.34 -81.89 -59.40
C SER A 46 6.62 -83.07 -60.06
N LEU A 47 7.35 -84.08 -60.58
CA LEU A 47 6.74 -85.27 -61.19
C LEU A 47 6.27 -86.30 -60.13
N SER A 48 5.13 -86.93 -60.37
CA SER A 48 4.46 -87.79 -59.37
C SER A 48 5.13 -89.13 -59.08
N GLN A 49 5.83 -89.74 -60.05
CA GLN A 49 6.34 -91.11 -59.91
C GLN A 49 7.79 -91.21 -59.39
N HIS A 50 8.67 -90.29 -59.78
CA HIS A 50 10.08 -90.25 -59.31
C HIS A 50 10.46 -88.94 -58.58
N GLY A 51 9.54 -87.99 -58.43
CA GLY A 51 9.83 -86.67 -57.85
C GLY A 51 10.25 -86.70 -56.37
N ILE A 52 9.91 -87.74 -55.61
CA ILE A 52 10.21 -87.83 -54.16
C ILE A 52 11.73 -87.78 -53.89
N CYS A 53 12.53 -88.50 -54.68
CA CYS A 53 13.99 -88.47 -54.56
C CYS A 53 14.51 -87.04 -54.78
N TRP A 54 14.11 -86.42 -55.90
CA TRP A 54 14.49 -85.05 -56.26
C TRP A 54 14.00 -83.99 -55.26
N GLN A 55 12.80 -84.14 -54.68
CA GLN A 55 12.26 -83.23 -53.64
C GLN A 55 13.13 -83.26 -52.37
N THR A 56 13.50 -84.46 -51.92
CA THR A 56 14.38 -84.65 -50.76
C THR A 56 15.72 -83.92 -50.96
N VAL A 57 16.29 -83.99 -52.16
CA VAL A 57 17.56 -83.32 -52.47
C VAL A 57 17.40 -81.82 -52.65
N ILE A 58 16.34 -81.33 -53.32
CA ILE A 58 16.03 -79.90 -53.43
C ILE A 58 15.85 -79.25 -52.05
N ASN A 59 15.22 -79.94 -51.11
CA ASN A 59 15.07 -79.43 -49.75
C ASN A 59 16.39 -79.47 -48.96
N ALA A 60 17.23 -80.50 -49.15
CA ALA A 60 18.57 -80.53 -48.58
C ALA A 60 19.45 -79.38 -49.11
N ILE A 61 19.41 -79.09 -50.42
CA ILE A 61 20.09 -77.95 -51.04
C ILE A 61 19.66 -76.64 -50.34
N LYS A 62 18.36 -76.33 -50.28
CA LYS A 62 17.85 -75.10 -49.65
C LYS A 62 18.30 -74.89 -48.19
N VAL A 63 18.49 -75.97 -47.43
CA VAL A 63 18.86 -75.91 -46.01
C VAL A 63 20.39 -75.84 -45.82
N SER A 64 21.17 -76.55 -46.63
CA SER A 64 22.64 -76.63 -46.50
C SER A 64 23.42 -75.57 -47.29
N CYS A 65 22.83 -74.86 -48.25
CA CYS A 65 23.59 -73.88 -49.07
C CYS A 65 24.22 -72.71 -48.30
N ASP A 66 23.75 -72.40 -47.09
CA ASP A 66 24.36 -71.43 -46.17
C ASP A 66 25.70 -71.95 -45.58
N LYS A 67 25.91 -73.27 -45.55
CA LYS A 67 27.01 -73.94 -44.84
C LYS A 67 27.83 -74.89 -45.72
N LEU A 68 27.69 -74.75 -47.04
CA LEU A 68 28.21 -75.68 -48.05
C LEU A 68 29.72 -75.95 -47.89
N ASN A 69 30.01 -77.07 -47.21
CA ASN A 69 31.32 -77.70 -47.06
C ASN A 69 31.54 -78.70 -48.22
N ASP A 70 32.79 -78.93 -48.64
CA ASP A 70 33.20 -80.01 -49.55
C ASP A 70 32.46 -81.34 -49.30
N GLN A 71 32.25 -81.72 -48.03
CA GLN A 71 31.46 -82.88 -47.66
C GLN A 71 29.97 -82.75 -48.03
N GLU A 72 29.31 -81.64 -47.70
CA GLU A 72 27.89 -81.42 -48.02
C GLU A 72 27.69 -81.31 -49.54
N HIS A 73 28.61 -80.63 -50.22
CA HIS A 73 28.68 -80.51 -51.67
C HIS A 73 28.76 -81.88 -52.34
N ALA A 74 29.71 -82.73 -51.93
CA ALA A 74 29.81 -84.10 -52.42
C ALA A 74 28.55 -84.93 -52.11
N LEU A 75 27.97 -84.80 -50.92
CA LEU A 75 26.76 -85.54 -50.52
C LEU A 75 25.51 -85.11 -51.32
N ILE A 76 25.35 -83.81 -51.61
CA ILE A 76 24.28 -83.31 -52.49
C ILE A 76 24.45 -83.88 -53.90
N ALA A 77 25.66 -83.78 -54.47
CA ALA A 77 25.96 -84.30 -55.80
C ALA A 77 25.73 -85.81 -55.91
N LEU A 78 26.13 -86.60 -54.91
CA LEU A 78 25.86 -88.05 -54.85
C LEU A 78 24.37 -88.37 -54.77
N LYS A 79 23.58 -87.60 -54.01
CA LYS A 79 22.13 -87.79 -53.94
C LYS A 79 21.44 -87.44 -55.26
N LEU A 80 21.81 -86.34 -55.90
CA LEU A 80 21.33 -85.99 -57.26
C LEU A 80 21.68 -87.09 -58.27
N THR A 81 22.89 -87.64 -58.19
CA THR A 81 23.37 -88.75 -59.03
C THR A 81 22.51 -90.00 -58.85
N ASN A 82 22.21 -90.40 -57.62
CA ASN A 82 21.35 -91.55 -57.37
C ASN A 82 19.92 -91.32 -57.87
N CYS A 83 19.34 -90.14 -57.66
CA CYS A 83 18.02 -89.83 -58.23
C CYS A 83 18.02 -89.90 -59.76
N PHE A 84 19.11 -89.49 -60.43
CA PHE A 84 19.24 -89.60 -61.89
C PHE A 84 19.41 -91.04 -62.36
N LEU A 85 20.23 -91.84 -61.68
CA LEU A 85 20.47 -93.23 -62.04
C LEU A 85 19.19 -94.06 -61.85
N ASP A 86 18.45 -93.85 -60.77
CA ASP A 86 17.17 -94.50 -60.50
C ASP A 86 16.10 -94.12 -61.55
N ASP A 87 15.91 -92.82 -61.81
CA ASP A 87 15.03 -92.27 -62.86
C ASP A 87 15.40 -92.76 -64.28
N SER A 88 16.65 -93.20 -64.49
CA SER A 88 17.15 -93.77 -65.75
C SER A 88 17.20 -95.30 -65.80
N GLY A 89 16.73 -96.01 -64.75
CA GLY A 89 16.77 -97.47 -64.69
C GLY A 89 18.20 -98.04 -64.62
N HIS A 90 19.11 -97.35 -63.95
CA HIS A 90 20.51 -97.74 -63.77
C HIS A 90 20.84 -98.07 -62.31
N LYS A 91 21.88 -98.86 -62.11
CA LYS A 91 22.36 -99.23 -60.77
C LYS A 91 22.79 -97.98 -59.99
N THR A 92 22.17 -97.77 -58.83
CA THR A 92 22.51 -96.73 -57.85
C THR A 92 23.69 -97.13 -56.95
N TYR A 93 24.25 -96.16 -56.22
CA TYR A 93 25.44 -96.36 -55.37
C TYR A 93 25.29 -95.68 -54.00
N ASP A 94 25.40 -96.44 -52.91
CA ASP A 94 25.19 -95.95 -51.54
C ASP A 94 26.35 -95.13 -50.96
N CYS A 95 27.22 -94.57 -51.81
CA CYS A 95 28.36 -93.75 -51.37
C CYS A 95 27.94 -92.52 -50.54
N HIS A 96 26.70 -92.05 -50.70
CA HIS A 96 26.13 -90.95 -49.91
C HIS A 96 25.79 -91.32 -48.45
N LEU A 97 25.80 -92.62 -48.09
CA LEU A 97 25.61 -93.11 -46.72
C LEU A 97 26.93 -93.28 -45.95
N ILE A 98 28.06 -93.02 -46.60
CA ILE A 98 29.40 -93.23 -46.03
C ILE A 98 29.91 -91.91 -45.43
N ASP A 99 29.99 -91.84 -44.09
CA ASP A 99 30.48 -90.66 -43.38
C ASP A 99 32.00 -90.45 -43.52
N ALA A 100 32.78 -91.53 -43.55
CA ALA A 100 34.24 -91.46 -43.67
C ALA A 100 34.68 -91.11 -45.11
N GLU A 101 35.24 -89.91 -45.30
CA GLU A 101 35.68 -89.37 -46.60
C GLU A 101 36.56 -90.36 -47.40
N ASN A 102 37.54 -90.99 -46.75
CA ASN A 102 38.43 -91.98 -47.37
C ASN A 102 37.70 -93.22 -47.91
N GLN A 103 36.61 -93.63 -47.27
CA GLN A 103 35.76 -94.73 -47.74
C GLN A 103 34.80 -94.24 -48.85
N ARG A 104 34.26 -93.02 -48.72
CA ARG A 104 33.42 -92.37 -49.73
C ARG A 104 34.17 -92.20 -51.06
N ARG A 105 35.42 -91.72 -51.03
CA ARG A 105 36.29 -91.58 -52.23
C ARG A 105 36.57 -92.93 -52.90
N LYS A 106 36.81 -94.00 -52.12
CA LYS A 106 36.93 -95.37 -52.67
C LYS A 106 35.63 -95.87 -53.32
N CYS A 107 34.47 -95.54 -52.73
CA CYS A 107 33.17 -95.88 -53.29
C CYS A 107 32.92 -95.16 -54.62
N ILE A 108 33.24 -93.86 -54.71
CA ILE A 108 33.16 -93.06 -55.95
C ILE A 108 34.08 -93.63 -57.03
N ASN A 109 35.33 -93.98 -56.71
CA ASN A 109 36.27 -94.56 -57.66
C ASN A 109 35.86 -95.95 -58.20
N ASN A 110 34.95 -96.65 -57.50
CA ASN A 110 34.41 -97.95 -57.93
C ASN A 110 33.05 -97.80 -58.67
N MET A 111 32.61 -96.58 -58.98
CA MET A 111 31.45 -96.35 -59.84
C MET A 111 31.76 -96.70 -61.30
N SER A 112 30.71 -96.99 -62.07
CA SER A 112 30.83 -97.08 -63.53
C SER A 112 31.04 -95.70 -64.15
N ASP A 113 31.71 -95.62 -65.31
CA ASP A 113 32.02 -94.36 -66.00
C ASP A 113 30.79 -93.46 -66.19
N ARG A 114 29.62 -94.06 -66.47
CA ARG A 114 28.35 -93.33 -66.58
C ARG A 114 27.92 -92.71 -65.24
N ALA A 115 27.99 -93.46 -64.14
CA ALA A 115 27.64 -92.95 -62.81
C ALA A 115 28.64 -91.89 -62.33
N PHE A 116 29.94 -92.08 -62.58
CA PHE A 116 30.97 -91.09 -62.28
C PHE A 116 30.82 -89.81 -63.12
N SER A 117 30.48 -89.92 -64.41
CA SER A 117 30.21 -88.77 -65.28
C SER A 117 29.00 -87.96 -64.82
N VAL A 118 27.89 -88.62 -64.46
CA VAL A 118 26.69 -87.96 -63.90
C VAL A 118 27.02 -87.30 -62.56
N TYR A 119 27.82 -87.97 -61.71
CA TYR A 119 28.30 -87.39 -60.45
C TYR A 119 29.14 -86.13 -60.69
N ASN A 120 30.08 -86.15 -61.62
CA ASN A 120 30.91 -84.99 -61.93
C ASN A 120 30.07 -83.79 -62.41
N GLU A 121 29.06 -84.02 -63.25
CA GLU A 121 28.15 -82.98 -63.73
C GLU A 121 27.37 -82.33 -62.56
N PHE A 122 26.72 -83.14 -61.71
CA PHE A 122 26.01 -82.61 -60.54
C PHE A 122 26.95 -82.00 -59.48
N TYR A 123 28.19 -82.50 -59.38
CA TYR A 123 29.21 -81.93 -58.52
C TYR A 123 29.54 -80.51 -58.95
N VAL A 124 29.86 -80.28 -60.23
CA VAL A 124 30.16 -78.92 -60.73
C VAL A 124 28.96 -77.97 -60.54
N HIS A 125 27.73 -78.41 -60.85
CA HIS A 125 26.56 -77.52 -60.78
C HIS A 125 26.04 -77.23 -59.36
N THR A 126 26.40 -78.04 -58.36
CA THR A 126 25.92 -77.85 -56.97
C THR A 126 26.34 -76.49 -56.39
N THR A 127 27.58 -76.05 -56.65
CA THR A 127 28.05 -74.72 -56.22
C THR A 127 27.24 -73.59 -56.87
N HIS A 128 26.96 -73.70 -58.17
CA HIS A 128 26.18 -72.70 -58.91
C HIS A 128 24.73 -72.61 -58.39
N MET A 129 24.10 -73.75 -58.10
CA MET A 129 22.75 -73.78 -57.51
C MET A 129 22.70 -73.12 -56.12
N CYS A 130 23.68 -73.39 -55.25
CA CYS A 130 23.75 -72.73 -53.95
C CYS A 130 24.04 -71.23 -54.06
N PHE A 131 24.90 -70.82 -55.00
CA PHE A 131 25.15 -69.40 -55.28
C PHE A 131 23.87 -68.68 -55.70
N TYR A 132 23.06 -69.27 -56.59
CA TYR A 132 21.76 -68.72 -56.99
C TYR A 132 20.78 -68.59 -55.82
N LEU A 133 20.68 -69.60 -54.95
CA LEU A 133 19.76 -69.58 -53.80
C LEU A 133 20.17 -68.53 -52.75
N ASN A 134 21.46 -68.44 -52.45
CA ASN A 134 21.99 -67.43 -51.52
C ASN A 134 21.80 -66.02 -52.11
N TYR A 135 21.98 -65.84 -53.43
CA TYR A 135 21.68 -64.59 -54.12
C TYR A 135 20.20 -64.20 -54.02
N GLU A 136 19.25 -65.12 -54.26
CA GLU A 136 17.82 -64.81 -54.18
C GLU A 136 17.37 -64.49 -52.74
N ALA A 137 17.92 -65.18 -51.74
CA ALA A 137 17.70 -64.85 -50.33
C ALA A 137 18.23 -63.44 -49.97
N TRP A 138 19.49 -63.15 -50.33
CA TRP A 138 20.10 -61.83 -50.15
C TRP A 138 19.34 -60.72 -50.87
N ARG A 139 18.85 -60.99 -52.08
CA ARG A 139 18.04 -60.05 -52.85
C ARG A 139 16.71 -59.74 -52.17
N ALA A 140 16.02 -60.74 -51.63
CA ALA A 140 14.76 -60.54 -50.90
C ALA A 140 14.97 -59.72 -49.61
N GLU A 141 16.04 -59.98 -48.87
CA GLU A 141 16.43 -59.20 -47.69
C GLU A 141 16.82 -57.75 -48.05
N THR A 142 17.56 -57.58 -49.15
CA THR A 142 17.95 -56.27 -49.69
C THR A 142 16.73 -55.46 -50.12
N ASP A 143 15.79 -56.05 -50.87
CA ASP A 143 14.54 -55.41 -51.28
C ASP A 143 13.68 -55.01 -50.07
N ASN A 144 13.62 -55.83 -49.02
CA ASN A 144 12.94 -55.49 -47.77
C ASN A 144 13.64 -54.30 -47.06
N THR A 145 14.96 -54.35 -46.94
CA THR A 145 15.77 -53.29 -46.30
C THR A 145 15.64 -51.95 -47.03
N ILE A 146 15.67 -51.97 -48.37
CA ILE A 146 15.45 -50.78 -49.21
C ILE A 146 14.04 -50.21 -49.00
N LYS A 147 13.00 -51.06 -48.95
CA LYS A 147 11.62 -50.63 -48.66
C LYS A 147 11.50 -49.97 -47.28
N GLN A 148 12.11 -50.57 -46.24
CA GLN A 148 12.12 -50.00 -44.90
C GLN A 148 12.86 -48.66 -44.85
N LEU A 149 14.05 -48.58 -45.46
CA LEU A 149 14.84 -47.34 -45.53
C LEU A 149 14.08 -46.24 -46.26
N TYR A 150 13.42 -46.56 -47.38
CA TYR A 150 12.59 -45.62 -48.13
C TYR A 150 11.42 -45.11 -47.28
N GLN A 151 10.71 -45.99 -46.57
CA GLN A 151 9.61 -45.61 -45.67
C GLN A 151 10.08 -44.70 -44.52
N VAL A 152 11.19 -45.04 -43.86
CA VAL A 152 11.76 -44.25 -42.77
C VAL A 152 12.24 -42.88 -43.27
N SER A 153 12.94 -42.84 -44.41
CA SER A 153 13.40 -41.58 -45.03
C SER A 153 12.22 -40.69 -45.45
N THR A 154 11.17 -41.27 -46.03
CA THR A 154 9.96 -40.55 -46.44
C THR A 154 9.23 -39.95 -45.24
N ARG A 155 9.07 -40.73 -44.16
CA ARG A 155 8.49 -40.26 -42.89
C ARG A 155 9.34 -39.18 -42.23
N MET A 156 10.66 -39.34 -42.21
CA MET A 156 11.58 -38.35 -41.63
C MET A 156 11.50 -37.02 -42.40
N ARG A 157 11.43 -37.07 -43.73
CA ARG A 157 11.21 -35.90 -44.58
C ARG A 157 9.88 -35.20 -44.26
N GLU A 158 8.79 -35.95 -44.09
CA GLU A 158 7.48 -35.41 -43.73
C GLU A 158 7.50 -34.75 -42.34
N GLN A 159 8.09 -35.41 -41.34
CA GLN A 159 8.27 -34.85 -39.99
C GLN A 159 9.15 -33.59 -39.98
N LEU A 160 10.18 -33.52 -40.84
CA LEU A 160 11.00 -32.31 -40.98
C LEU A 160 10.25 -31.14 -41.63
N LEU A 161 9.36 -31.42 -42.59
CA LEU A 161 8.51 -30.40 -43.19
C LEU A 161 7.47 -29.86 -42.18
N GLU A 162 6.81 -30.76 -41.45
CA GLU A 162 5.87 -30.41 -40.37
C GLU A 162 6.56 -29.60 -39.26
N ALA A 163 7.74 -30.05 -38.79
CA ALA A 163 8.52 -29.33 -37.78
C ALA A 163 8.96 -27.93 -38.26
N SER A 164 9.31 -27.78 -39.54
CA SER A 164 9.66 -26.49 -40.15
C SER A 164 8.45 -25.54 -40.19
N GLU A 165 7.27 -26.04 -40.54
CA GLU A 165 6.02 -25.26 -40.52
C GLU A 165 5.65 -24.81 -39.09
N ILE A 166 5.70 -25.74 -38.12
CA ILE A 166 5.46 -25.43 -36.70
C ILE A 166 6.47 -24.40 -36.18
N GLN A 167 7.75 -24.52 -36.56
CA GLN A 167 8.79 -23.55 -36.18
C GLN A 167 8.52 -22.15 -36.77
N GLY A 168 8.05 -22.07 -38.03
CA GLY A 168 7.62 -20.82 -38.66
C GLY A 168 6.45 -20.17 -37.93
N ASN A 169 5.41 -20.94 -37.62
CA ASN A 169 4.23 -20.47 -36.88
C ASN A 169 4.58 -20.02 -35.45
N MET A 170 5.50 -20.73 -34.78
CA MET A 170 6.02 -20.34 -33.47
C MET A 170 6.82 -19.03 -33.52
N LEU A 171 7.65 -18.83 -34.54
CA LEU A 171 8.43 -17.61 -34.71
C LEU A 171 7.54 -16.37 -34.94
N GLU A 172 6.51 -16.49 -35.77
CA GLU A 172 5.55 -15.40 -35.98
C GLU A 172 4.75 -15.11 -34.68
N SER A 173 4.37 -16.14 -33.93
CA SER A 173 3.73 -15.99 -32.61
C SER A 173 4.62 -15.27 -31.59
N GLN A 174 5.93 -15.58 -31.57
CA GLN A 174 6.91 -14.87 -30.74
C GLN A 174 7.06 -13.40 -31.16
N LYS A 175 7.13 -13.12 -32.47
CA LYS A 175 7.20 -11.76 -33.01
C LYS A 175 5.97 -10.93 -32.62
N GLN A 176 4.77 -11.49 -32.72
CA GLN A 176 3.53 -10.84 -32.25
C GLN A 176 3.54 -10.61 -30.72
N SER A 177 4.04 -11.58 -29.96
CA SER A 177 4.19 -11.46 -28.50
C SER A 177 5.19 -10.37 -28.09
N LEU A 178 6.28 -10.18 -28.85
CA LEU A 178 7.24 -9.09 -28.64
C LEU A 178 6.63 -7.73 -29.01
N GLN A 179 5.82 -7.65 -30.08
CA GLN A 179 5.07 -6.44 -30.41
C GLN A 179 4.07 -6.07 -29.31
N MET A 180 3.39 -7.05 -28.70
CA MET A 180 2.50 -6.81 -27.56
C MET A 180 3.26 -6.33 -26.32
N GLN A 181 4.40 -6.95 -25.99
CA GLN A 181 5.25 -6.52 -24.88
C GLN A 181 5.76 -5.08 -25.06
N ASN A 182 6.15 -4.69 -26.28
CA ASN A 182 6.54 -3.31 -26.57
C ASN A 182 5.39 -2.31 -26.39
N LYS A 183 4.15 -2.67 -26.78
CA LYS A 183 2.96 -1.85 -26.53
C LYS A 183 2.67 -1.72 -25.02
N LEU A 184 2.72 -2.82 -24.28
CA LEU A 184 2.55 -2.82 -22.82
C LEU A 184 3.62 -1.97 -22.11
N LEU A 185 4.88 -2.04 -22.54
CA LEU A 185 5.95 -1.19 -22.02
C LEU A 185 5.72 0.30 -22.32
N SER A 186 5.16 0.63 -23.50
CA SER A 186 4.77 1.99 -23.85
C SER A 186 3.66 2.51 -22.93
N HIS A 187 2.57 1.75 -22.76
CA HIS A 187 1.49 2.11 -21.84
C HIS A 187 1.94 2.16 -20.38
N GLY A 188 2.89 1.32 -19.97
CA GLY A 188 3.50 1.38 -18.63
C GLY A 188 4.29 2.68 -18.40
N LYS A 189 5.01 3.17 -19.42
CA LYS A 189 5.71 4.47 -19.36
C LYS A 189 4.74 5.65 -19.30
N GLU A 190 3.68 5.59 -20.10
CA GLU A 190 2.60 6.59 -20.10
C GLU A 190 1.86 6.64 -18.75
N LEU A 191 1.50 5.47 -18.20
CA LEU A 191 0.89 5.39 -16.87
C LEU A 191 1.84 5.92 -15.79
N GLY A 192 3.14 5.66 -15.91
CA GLY A 192 4.17 6.21 -15.02
C GLY A 192 4.28 7.74 -15.07
N SER A 193 4.14 8.36 -16.25
CA SER A 193 4.14 9.83 -16.36
C SER A 193 2.85 10.46 -15.83
N VAL A 194 1.69 9.84 -16.10
CA VAL A 194 0.39 10.25 -15.52
C VAL A 194 0.41 10.14 -14.00
N LEU A 195 0.94 9.04 -13.44
CA LEU A 195 1.04 8.86 -11.99
C LEU A 195 1.98 9.88 -11.34
N LYS A 196 3.10 10.22 -11.99
CA LYS A 196 4.02 11.27 -11.53
C LYS A 196 3.33 12.64 -11.52
N SER A 197 2.65 13.00 -12.62
CA SER A 197 1.91 14.27 -12.73
C SER A 197 0.77 14.37 -11.70
N SER A 198 0.05 13.27 -11.47
CA SER A 198 -0.99 13.18 -10.43
C SER A 198 -0.41 13.40 -9.02
N SER A 199 0.72 12.75 -8.70
CA SER A 199 1.41 12.94 -7.42
C SER A 199 1.88 14.39 -7.20
N GLU A 200 2.39 15.03 -8.26
CA GLU A 200 2.79 16.44 -8.23
C GLU A 200 1.58 17.38 -8.05
N SER A 201 0.47 17.11 -8.73
CA SER A 201 -0.81 17.82 -8.55
C SER A 201 -1.36 17.68 -7.13
N VAL A 202 -1.36 16.48 -6.55
CA VAL A 202 -1.79 16.23 -5.16
C VAL A 202 -0.90 16.97 -4.16
N ASN A 203 0.42 16.96 -4.35
CA ASN A 203 1.34 17.73 -3.49
C ASN A 203 1.09 19.25 -3.57
N ASN A 204 0.79 19.77 -4.76
CA ASN A 204 0.43 21.19 -4.93
C ASN A 204 -0.90 21.51 -4.22
N LEU A 205 -1.94 20.69 -4.37
CA LEU A 205 -3.21 20.86 -3.65
C LEU A 205 -3.04 20.80 -2.13
N VAL A 206 -2.19 19.91 -1.61
CA VAL A 206 -1.88 19.82 -0.17
C VAL A 206 -1.12 21.06 0.30
N ARG A 207 -0.22 21.62 -0.51
CA ARG A 207 0.47 22.89 -0.23
C ARG A 207 -0.51 24.06 -0.18
N ASP A 208 -1.38 24.18 -1.20
CA ASP A 208 -2.37 25.26 -1.30
C ASP A 208 -3.40 25.19 -0.15
N PHE A 209 -3.82 23.99 0.24
CA PHE A 209 -4.70 23.79 1.40
C PHE A 209 -4.01 24.21 2.71
N LYS A 210 -2.73 23.87 2.90
CA LYS A 210 -1.95 24.29 4.08
C LYS A 210 -1.77 25.81 4.15
N GLU A 211 -1.61 26.46 3.00
CA GLU A 211 -1.50 27.91 2.89
C GLU A 211 -2.86 28.58 3.22
N SER A 212 -3.95 28.13 2.60
CA SER A 212 -5.30 28.62 2.90
C SER A 212 -5.71 28.42 4.37
N ALA A 213 -5.35 27.28 4.99
CA ALA A 213 -5.61 27.03 6.40
C ALA A 213 -4.82 27.97 7.34
N LYS A 214 -3.64 28.45 6.91
CA LYS A 214 -2.86 29.45 7.65
C LYS A 214 -3.54 30.82 7.59
N ASP A 215 -4.06 31.21 6.43
CA ASP A 215 -4.77 32.48 6.26
C ASP A 215 -6.11 32.50 7.02
N GLN A 216 -6.85 31.39 7.00
CA GLN A 216 -8.06 31.22 7.82
C GLN A 216 -7.76 31.35 9.33
N ARG A 217 -6.61 30.84 9.79
CA ARG A 217 -6.19 30.97 11.19
C ARG A 217 -5.89 32.43 11.57
N GLU A 218 -5.32 33.22 10.67
CA GLU A 218 -5.06 34.65 10.89
C GLU A 218 -6.38 35.44 11.03
N LEU A 219 -7.34 35.19 10.13
CA LEU A 219 -8.68 35.80 10.22
C LEU A 219 -9.39 35.46 11.54
N LEU A 220 -9.28 34.21 12.02
CA LEU A 220 -9.83 33.81 13.32
C LEU A 220 -9.16 34.56 14.49
N PHE A 221 -7.84 34.78 14.47
CA PHE A 221 -7.17 35.58 15.49
C PHE A 221 -7.65 37.04 15.50
N GLN A 222 -7.85 37.64 14.32
CA GLN A 222 -8.41 38.99 14.22
C GLN A 222 -9.82 39.05 14.83
N ILE A 223 -10.71 38.10 14.51
CA ILE A 223 -12.05 38.02 15.09
C ILE A 223 -12.00 37.91 16.63
N PHE A 224 -11.16 37.02 17.19
CA PHE A 224 -11.01 36.91 18.65
C PHE A 224 -10.50 38.19 19.31
N SER A 225 -9.67 38.99 18.61
CA SER A 225 -9.18 40.28 19.13
C SER A 225 -10.30 41.33 19.25
N TYR A 226 -11.20 41.39 18.27
CA TYR A 226 -12.37 42.27 18.30
C TYR A 226 -13.35 41.86 19.42
N VAL A 227 -13.62 40.56 19.58
CA VAL A 227 -14.48 40.04 20.66
C VAL A 227 -13.93 40.41 22.04
N ARG A 228 -12.62 40.24 22.28
CA ARG A 228 -11.98 40.63 23.56
C ARG A 228 -12.03 42.14 23.79
N THR A 229 -11.91 42.95 22.75
CA THR A 229 -12.00 44.42 22.84
C THR A 229 -13.41 44.87 23.20
N PHE A 230 -14.43 44.28 22.56
CA PHE A 230 -15.84 44.52 22.88
C PHE A 230 -16.19 44.09 24.31
N GLN A 231 -15.74 42.90 24.75
CA GLN A 231 -15.92 42.42 26.12
C GLN A 231 -15.28 43.36 27.15
N ASN A 232 -14.13 43.95 26.83
CA ASN A 232 -13.48 44.94 27.71
C ASN A 232 -14.24 46.25 27.84
N TRP A 233 -14.83 46.71 26.74
CA TRP A 233 -15.62 47.93 26.68
C TRP A 233 -16.93 47.79 27.47
N ILE A 234 -17.70 46.73 27.22
CA ILE A 234 -19.00 46.52 27.90
C ILE A 234 -18.88 46.40 29.43
N VAL A 235 -17.82 45.74 29.94
CA VAL A 235 -17.58 45.64 31.39
C VAL A 235 -17.20 47.00 32.01
N GLY A 236 -16.49 47.86 31.28
CA GLY A 236 -16.18 49.22 31.74
C GLY A 236 -17.43 50.09 31.80
N GLU A 237 -18.22 50.09 30.73
CA GLU A 237 -19.40 50.94 30.58
C GLU A 237 -20.51 50.57 31.59
N VAL A 238 -20.76 49.29 31.84
CA VAL A 238 -21.80 48.87 32.81
C VAL A 238 -21.44 49.27 34.26
N SER A 239 -20.15 49.39 34.59
CA SER A 239 -19.69 49.66 35.96
C SER A 239 -20.14 51.02 36.51
N TRP A 240 -20.08 52.09 35.70
CA TRP A 240 -20.43 53.43 36.18
C TRP A 240 -21.94 53.63 36.42
N PHE A 241 -22.79 53.00 35.60
CA PHE A 241 -24.24 52.96 35.81
C PHE A 241 -24.59 52.32 37.17
N GLN A 242 -23.91 51.22 37.53
CA GLN A 242 -24.10 50.55 38.82
C GLN A 242 -23.71 51.44 40.01
N SER A 243 -22.67 52.27 39.89
CA SER A 243 -22.35 53.27 40.92
C SER A 243 -23.45 54.31 41.10
N ILE A 244 -24.01 54.86 40.02
CA ILE A 244 -25.06 55.89 40.10
C ILE A 244 -26.32 55.35 40.79
N ILE A 245 -26.78 54.15 40.40
CA ILE A 245 -27.97 53.52 41.00
C ILE A 245 -27.76 53.27 42.50
N TYR A 246 -26.57 52.81 42.90
CA TYR A 246 -26.25 52.58 44.31
C TYR A 246 -26.30 53.85 45.17
N TYR A 247 -25.66 54.95 44.74
CA TYR A 247 -25.60 56.17 45.54
C TYR A 247 -26.94 56.93 45.56
N THR A 248 -27.69 56.93 44.46
CA THR A 248 -29.04 57.54 44.43
C THR A 248 -29.98 56.86 45.42
N ILE A 249 -30.05 55.52 45.44
CA ILE A 249 -30.83 54.76 46.42
C ILE A 249 -30.33 55.01 47.85
N SER A 250 -29.01 55.01 48.08
CA SER A 250 -28.42 55.26 49.40
C SER A 250 -28.78 56.64 49.96
N CYS A 251 -28.72 57.69 49.13
CA CYS A 251 -29.12 59.04 49.53
C CYS A 251 -30.61 59.15 49.86
N VAL A 252 -31.49 58.49 49.09
CA VAL A 252 -32.94 58.44 49.37
C VAL A 252 -33.21 57.75 50.71
N LEU A 253 -32.55 56.62 51.00
CA LEU A 253 -32.69 55.91 52.27
C LEU A 253 -32.17 56.74 53.45
N SER A 254 -30.99 57.36 53.35
CA SER A 254 -30.45 58.23 54.39
C SER A 254 -31.35 59.45 54.67
N ALA A 255 -31.93 60.06 53.63
CA ALA A 255 -32.90 61.15 53.79
C ALA A 255 -34.18 60.68 54.49
N ALA A 256 -34.70 59.49 54.12
CA ALA A 256 -35.89 58.91 54.73
C ALA A 256 -35.67 58.61 56.22
N PHE A 257 -34.60 57.90 56.59
CA PHE A 257 -34.30 57.57 58.00
C PHE A 257 -33.94 58.78 58.86
N SER A 258 -33.40 59.84 58.26
CA SER A 258 -33.09 61.10 58.96
C SER A 258 -34.28 62.08 59.06
N SER A 259 -35.43 61.76 58.45
CA SER A 259 -36.64 62.60 58.55
C SER A 259 -37.29 62.59 59.94
N SER A 260 -37.02 61.55 60.75
CA SER A 260 -37.56 61.42 62.11
C SER A 260 -36.92 62.40 63.09
N LYS A 261 -37.73 63.01 63.96
CA LYS A 261 -37.26 63.92 65.03
C LYS A 261 -36.25 63.28 65.99
N ARG A 262 -36.21 61.95 66.06
CA ARG A 262 -35.32 61.16 66.91
C ARG A 262 -33.90 60.95 66.32
N THR A 263 -33.72 61.17 65.03
CA THR A 263 -32.47 60.93 64.27
C THR A 263 -32.07 62.13 63.41
N ALA A 264 -32.60 63.32 63.71
CA ALA A 264 -32.34 64.55 62.95
C ALA A 264 -30.86 64.96 62.96
N ASP A 265 -30.18 64.79 64.10
CA ASP A 265 -28.75 65.12 64.25
C ASP A 265 -27.83 64.22 63.42
N ALA A 266 -28.24 62.96 63.18
CA ALA A 266 -27.48 62.00 62.37
C ALA A 266 -27.37 62.39 60.87
N ARG A 267 -28.17 63.36 60.40
CA ARG A 267 -28.30 63.71 58.98
C ARG A 267 -26.97 64.05 58.32
N ILE A 268 -26.25 64.98 58.94
CA ILE A 268 -25.02 65.55 58.38
C ILE A 268 -23.95 64.46 58.34
N THR A 269 -23.80 63.71 59.44
CA THR A 269 -22.87 62.58 59.56
C THR A 269 -23.10 61.52 58.49
N LEU A 270 -24.35 61.13 58.20
CA LEU A 270 -24.68 60.17 57.14
C LEU A 270 -24.28 60.67 55.74
N PHE A 271 -24.57 61.92 55.41
CA PHE A 271 -24.17 62.50 54.12
C PHE A 271 -22.64 62.69 54.01
N THR A 272 -21.94 62.97 55.11
CA THR A 272 -20.46 63.01 55.15
C THR A 272 -19.84 61.64 54.94
N ILE A 273 -20.40 60.57 55.53
CA ILE A 273 -19.92 59.19 55.30
C ILE A 273 -20.13 58.79 53.84
N LEU A 274 -21.31 59.08 53.26
CA LEU A 274 -21.60 58.77 51.86
C LEU A 274 -20.70 59.55 50.88
N SER A 275 -20.45 60.84 51.13
CA SER A 275 -19.60 61.66 50.23
C SER A 275 -18.12 61.25 50.31
N LEU A 276 -17.60 60.92 51.50
CA LEU A 276 -16.27 60.33 51.64
C LEU A 276 -16.16 58.99 50.90
N ASN A 277 -17.19 58.13 50.97
CA ASN A 277 -17.19 56.85 50.25
C ASN A 277 -17.16 57.03 48.73
N VAL A 278 -17.86 58.03 48.17
CA VAL A 278 -17.76 58.38 46.74
C VAL A 278 -16.35 58.79 46.35
N ILE A 279 -15.67 59.60 47.16
CA ILE A 279 -14.29 60.06 46.89
C ILE A 279 -13.32 58.88 46.92
N VAL A 280 -13.42 58.01 47.93
CA VAL A 280 -12.60 56.80 48.04
C VAL A 280 -12.84 55.84 46.87
N GLU A 281 -14.11 55.62 46.47
CA GLU A 281 -14.45 54.80 45.30
C GLU A 281 -13.84 55.37 44.00
N ARG A 282 -13.92 56.69 43.78
CA ARG A 282 -13.34 57.33 42.59
C ARG A 282 -11.82 57.28 42.58
N MET A 283 -11.16 57.49 43.72
CA MET A 283 -9.71 57.34 43.86
C MET A 283 -9.25 55.90 43.61
N LEU A 284 -9.98 54.90 44.11
CA LEU A 284 -9.69 53.49 43.85
C LEU A 284 -9.81 53.14 42.37
N VAL A 285 -10.90 53.56 41.70
CA VAL A 285 -11.08 53.31 40.26
C VAL A 285 -9.95 53.96 39.45
N GLN A 286 -9.61 55.23 39.73
CA GLN A 286 -8.52 55.93 39.03
C GLN A 286 -7.14 55.32 39.29
N TYR A 287 -6.88 54.84 40.51
CA TYR A 287 -5.62 54.17 40.84
C TYR A 287 -5.47 52.84 40.09
N TYR A 288 -6.51 52.01 40.07
CA TYR A 288 -6.47 50.72 39.38
C TYR A 288 -6.37 50.86 37.86
N ASP A 289 -7.08 51.82 37.26
CA ASP A 289 -7.04 52.06 35.80
C ASP A 289 -5.64 52.52 35.33
N ASN A 290 -4.93 53.28 36.16
CA ASN A 290 -3.57 53.77 35.87
C ASN A 290 -2.46 52.72 36.14
N VAL A 291 -2.65 51.80 37.09
CA VAL A 291 -1.62 50.82 37.48
C VAL A 291 -1.77 49.47 36.79
N TYR A 292 -3.00 49.02 36.49
CA TYR A 292 -3.27 47.70 35.93
C TYR A 292 -4.17 47.75 34.67
N HIS A 293 -3.56 47.95 33.51
CA HIS A 293 -4.23 47.74 32.21
C HIS A 293 -4.51 46.25 31.87
N SER A 294 -4.20 45.29 32.75
CA SER A 294 -4.38 43.85 32.51
C SER A 294 -5.80 43.38 32.82
N ILE A 295 -6.40 42.71 31.84
CA ILE A 295 -7.83 42.34 31.77
C ILE A 295 -8.31 41.46 32.94
N ASP A 296 -7.49 40.50 33.39
CA ASP A 296 -7.87 39.50 34.41
C ASP A 296 -8.26 40.11 35.77
N ASN A 297 -7.81 41.33 36.08
CA ASN A 297 -8.07 41.94 37.38
C ASN A 297 -9.39 42.73 37.45
N LYS A 298 -10.18 42.83 36.36
CA LYS A 298 -11.47 43.56 36.38
C LYS A 298 -12.49 42.94 37.34
N ASP A 299 -12.56 41.63 37.45
CA ASP A 299 -13.45 40.96 38.43
C ASP A 299 -12.99 41.23 39.87
N SER A 300 -11.67 41.31 40.09
CA SER A 300 -11.09 41.68 41.40
C SER A 300 -11.41 43.14 41.77
N LEU A 301 -11.45 44.05 40.79
CA LEU A 301 -11.84 45.45 41.00
C LEU A 301 -13.32 45.55 41.40
N VAL A 302 -14.23 44.91 40.66
CA VAL A 302 -15.66 44.90 40.98
C VAL A 302 -15.91 44.31 42.37
N SER A 303 -15.26 43.19 42.71
CA SER A 303 -15.33 42.57 44.04
C SER A 303 -14.85 43.52 45.14
N THR A 304 -13.73 44.21 44.93
CA THR A 304 -13.15 45.17 45.86
C THR A 304 -14.06 46.37 46.08
N THR A 305 -14.61 46.98 45.02
CA THR A 305 -15.58 48.08 45.13
C THR A 305 -16.83 47.68 45.92
N TRP A 306 -17.33 46.47 45.73
CA TRP A 306 -18.47 45.94 46.50
C TRP A 306 -18.16 45.76 48.00
N MET A 307 -16.92 45.42 48.37
CA MET A 307 -16.50 45.35 49.78
C MET A 307 -16.55 46.72 50.47
N TYR A 308 -16.00 47.76 49.84
CA TYR A 308 -16.04 49.13 50.40
C TYR A 308 -17.47 49.64 50.61
N ARG A 309 -18.37 49.41 49.64
CA ARG A 309 -19.79 49.79 49.76
C ARG A 309 -20.49 49.11 50.94
N LYS A 310 -20.23 47.82 51.18
CA LYS A 310 -20.76 47.10 52.36
C LYS A 310 -20.27 47.71 53.67
N ILE A 311 -18.98 48.06 53.76
CA ILE A 311 -18.39 48.70 54.96
C ILE A 311 -19.03 50.07 55.22
N ALA A 312 -19.23 50.89 54.19
CA ALA A 312 -19.89 52.19 54.34
C ALA A 312 -21.33 52.06 54.84
N LEU A 313 -22.10 51.10 54.32
CA LEU A 313 -23.48 50.84 54.77
C LEU A 313 -23.54 50.36 56.23
N THR A 314 -22.63 49.48 56.66
CA THR A 314 -22.61 49.06 58.08
C THR A 314 -22.25 50.22 59.00
N LEU A 315 -21.35 51.11 58.60
CA LEU A 315 -21.00 52.30 59.37
C LEU A 315 -22.19 53.29 59.47
N CYS A 316 -22.94 53.50 58.39
CA CYS A 316 -24.20 54.26 58.40
C CYS A 316 -25.29 53.62 59.28
N ALA A 317 -25.39 52.29 59.32
CA ALA A 317 -26.33 51.60 60.20
C ALA A 317 -25.93 51.76 61.68
N ILE A 318 -24.64 51.67 62.00
CA ILE A 318 -24.13 51.86 63.36
C ILE A 318 -24.38 53.30 63.85
N THR A 319 -24.14 54.33 63.03
CA THR A 319 -24.41 55.72 63.44
C THR A 319 -25.89 56.00 63.68
N LEU A 320 -26.80 55.41 62.88
CA LEU A 320 -28.25 55.44 63.15
C LEU A 320 -28.62 54.75 64.46
N ILE A 321 -28.03 53.59 64.78
CA ILE A 321 -28.29 52.86 66.02
C ILE A 321 -27.75 53.65 67.24
N CYS A 322 -26.53 54.16 67.18
CA CYS A 322 -25.93 54.94 68.26
C CYS A 322 -26.74 56.23 68.55
N THR A 323 -27.16 56.96 67.51
CA THR A 323 -27.99 58.17 67.69
C THR A 323 -29.40 57.83 68.19
N TYR A 324 -29.99 56.71 67.78
CA TYR A 324 -31.28 56.23 68.31
C TYR A 324 -31.24 55.90 69.82
N TYR A 325 -30.14 55.30 70.30
CA TYR A 325 -29.93 54.97 71.71
C TYR A 325 -29.50 56.18 72.55
N TYR A 326 -28.67 57.08 72.01
CA TYR A 326 -28.20 58.27 72.72
C TYR A 326 -29.26 59.39 72.81
N TYR A 327 -30.40 59.24 72.13
CA TYR A 327 -31.52 60.18 72.20
C TYR A 327 -32.16 60.21 73.60
N ARG A 328 -31.63 61.10 74.46
CA ARG A 328 -32.18 61.45 75.76
C ARG A 328 -33.21 62.58 75.59
N ASP A 329 -34.35 62.47 76.24
CA ASP A 329 -35.50 63.38 76.04
C ASP A 329 -35.31 64.73 76.75
N GLU A 330 -34.48 65.57 76.15
CA GLU A 330 -34.08 66.89 76.65
C GLU A 330 -35.25 67.88 76.74
N GLN A 331 -36.33 67.66 75.96
CA GLN A 331 -37.55 68.46 76.05
C GLN A 331 -38.40 68.08 77.27
N VAL A 332 -38.45 66.80 77.67
CA VAL A 332 -39.13 66.37 78.89
C VAL A 332 -38.39 66.82 80.16
N GLU A 333 -37.06 66.84 80.16
CA GLU A 333 -36.29 67.42 81.27
C GLU A 333 -36.48 68.95 81.37
N ASN A 334 -36.43 69.68 80.24
CA ASN A 334 -36.70 71.13 80.23
C ASN A 334 -38.14 71.48 80.66
N TYR A 335 -39.16 70.74 80.20
CA TYR A 335 -40.54 70.95 80.65
C TYR A 335 -40.68 70.71 82.17
N LYS A 336 -40.03 69.68 82.72
CA LYS A 336 -39.99 69.44 84.18
C LYS A 336 -39.21 70.51 84.95
N ALA A 337 -38.21 71.15 84.34
CA ALA A 337 -37.49 72.28 84.94
C ALA A 337 -38.36 73.54 84.94
N LEU A 338 -38.99 73.87 83.81
CA LEU A 338 -39.85 75.04 83.65
C LEU A 338 -41.07 74.99 84.59
N LYS A 339 -41.71 73.83 84.71
CA LYS A 339 -42.83 73.59 85.65
C LYS A 339 -42.39 73.69 87.12
N ARG A 340 -41.12 73.43 87.42
CA ARG A 340 -40.53 73.67 88.75
C ARG A 340 -40.40 75.16 89.06
N ILE A 341 -39.96 75.95 88.07
CA ILE A 341 -39.83 77.42 88.17
C ILE A 341 -41.20 78.08 88.31
N GLU A 342 -42.18 77.67 87.49
CA GLU A 342 -43.58 78.14 87.57
C GLU A 342 -44.18 77.91 88.96
N HIS A 343 -43.97 76.73 89.54
CA HIS A 343 -44.46 76.41 90.88
C HIS A 343 -43.79 77.27 91.98
N GLN A 344 -42.49 77.57 91.86
CA GLN A 344 -41.81 78.49 92.79
C GLN A 344 -42.28 79.94 92.66
N LEU A 345 -42.65 80.40 91.47
CA LEU A 345 -43.27 81.73 91.30
C LEU A 345 -44.66 81.80 91.97
N SER A 346 -45.49 80.76 91.83
CA SER A 346 -46.85 80.74 92.40
C SER A 346 -46.86 80.88 93.93
N THR A 347 -45.95 80.20 94.63
CA THR A 347 -45.83 80.22 96.10
C THR A 347 -45.33 81.56 96.64
N ILE A 348 -44.42 82.23 95.93
CA ILE A 348 -43.97 83.59 96.28
C ILE A 348 -45.13 84.61 96.14
N GLN A 349 -45.94 84.48 95.08
CA GLN A 349 -47.02 85.42 94.80
C GLN A 349 -48.17 85.32 95.81
N GLU A 350 -48.48 84.12 96.30
CA GLU A 350 -49.51 83.90 97.33
C GLU A 350 -49.12 84.56 98.67
N THR A 351 -47.87 84.36 99.12
CA THR A 351 -47.33 84.98 100.35
C THR A 351 -47.33 86.52 100.29
N THR A 352 -47.24 87.09 99.09
CA THR A 352 -47.20 88.55 98.87
C THR A 352 -48.60 89.19 98.94
N SER A 353 -49.67 88.42 98.72
CA SER A 353 -51.05 88.94 98.62
C SER A 353 -51.65 89.43 99.94
N ILE A 354 -51.23 88.85 101.08
CA ILE A 354 -51.80 89.14 102.41
C ILE A 354 -51.32 90.49 102.97
N SER A 355 -50.19 91.03 102.51
CA SER A 355 -49.56 92.24 103.06
C SER A 355 -50.04 93.55 102.39
N THR A 356 -51.35 93.76 102.29
CA THR A 356 -51.95 94.92 101.60
C THR A 356 -52.89 95.75 102.48
N LYS A 357 -52.35 96.41 103.52
CA LYS A 357 -53.02 97.54 104.23
C LYS A 357 -52.01 98.49 104.89
N HIS A 358 -52.12 99.79 104.52
CA HIS A 358 -51.34 100.97 104.96
C HIS A 358 -49.88 101.14 104.44
N PRO A 359 -49.37 102.40 104.31
CA PRO A 359 -48.44 102.75 103.23
C PRO A 359 -47.11 103.42 103.65
N VAL A 360 -46.00 103.02 103.02
CA VAL A 360 -44.68 103.69 103.11
C VAL A 360 -44.10 103.96 101.69
N ARG A 361 -42.88 104.50 101.58
CA ARG A 361 -42.63 105.78 100.89
C ARG A 361 -41.13 105.99 100.56
N TYR A 362 -40.82 107.01 99.75
CA TYR A 362 -39.48 107.46 99.28
C TYR A 362 -38.82 106.56 98.21
N CYS A 363 -38.55 107.04 96.98
CA CYS A 363 -37.60 108.09 96.50
C CYS A 363 -36.17 107.54 96.32
N THR A 364 -35.47 107.81 95.21
CA THR A 364 -35.06 109.17 94.81
C THR A 364 -34.97 109.44 93.29
N ARG A 365 -35.58 110.55 92.84
CA ARG A 365 -34.95 111.44 91.85
C ARG A 365 -33.69 112.04 92.50
N LEU A 366 -32.58 112.25 91.75
CA LEU A 366 -31.79 113.51 91.71
C LEU A 366 -30.35 113.42 91.13
N SER A 367 -29.73 112.24 90.99
CA SER A 367 -28.27 112.16 90.74
C SER A 367 -27.81 112.40 89.29
N VAL A 368 -28.43 111.78 88.27
CA VAL A 368 -27.83 111.74 86.92
C VAL A 368 -27.87 113.08 86.17
N LYS A 369 -28.89 113.94 86.40
CA LYS A 369 -28.92 115.30 85.79
C LYS A 369 -27.84 116.26 86.33
N ARG A 370 -27.07 115.90 87.36
CA ARG A 370 -25.89 116.68 87.78
C ARG A 370 -24.63 116.35 86.98
N LEU A 371 -24.51 115.14 86.43
CA LEU A 371 -23.35 114.74 85.63
C LEU A 371 -23.31 115.45 84.27
N GLN A 372 -24.47 115.68 83.65
CA GLN A 372 -24.54 116.41 82.37
C GLN A 372 -24.31 117.93 82.51
N ALA A 373 -24.50 118.52 83.70
CA ALA A 373 -24.30 119.96 83.92
C ALA A 373 -22.85 120.34 84.32
N GLN A 374 -21.98 119.36 84.58
CA GLN A 374 -20.55 119.60 84.85
C GLN A 374 -19.66 119.37 83.62
N ALA A 375 -20.09 118.52 82.67
CA ALA A 375 -19.36 118.31 81.41
C ALA A 375 -19.28 119.60 80.56
N ASP A 376 -20.39 120.34 80.46
CA ASP A 376 -20.48 121.57 79.64
C ASP A 376 -19.80 122.81 80.26
N ARG A 377 -19.12 122.69 81.41
CA ARG A 377 -18.31 123.77 82.02
C ARG A 377 -16.81 123.60 81.87
N GLN A 378 -16.33 122.43 81.42
CA GLN A 378 -14.89 122.18 81.26
C GLN A 378 -14.40 122.41 79.83
N THR A 379 -15.30 122.42 78.84
CA THR A 379 -15.03 122.70 77.42
C THR A 379 -14.90 124.19 77.06
N SER A 380 -15.00 125.10 78.03
CA SER A 380 -14.97 126.56 77.83
C SER A 380 -13.84 127.28 78.59
N THR A 381 -12.85 126.56 79.12
CA THR A 381 -11.73 127.15 79.91
C THR A 381 -10.32 126.69 79.53
N GLU A 382 -10.15 125.85 78.50
CA GLU A 382 -8.84 125.52 77.90
C GLU A 382 -8.62 126.22 76.54
N ALA A 383 -9.20 127.41 76.39
CA ALA A 383 -9.06 128.27 75.22
C ALA A 383 -8.71 129.72 75.61
N LEU A 384 -7.77 129.91 76.56
CA LEU A 384 -6.98 131.13 76.77
C LEU A 384 -5.94 131.00 77.92
N LEU A 385 -4.96 130.10 77.79
CA LEU A 385 -3.57 130.27 78.24
C LEU A 385 -2.67 129.13 77.74
#